data_AF-A0A7J0CI58-F1
#
_entry.id   AF-A0A7J0CI58-F1
#
_cell.length_a   1.000
_cell.length_b   1.000
_cell.length_c   1.000
_cell.angle_alpha   90.00
_cell.angle_beta   90.00
_cell.angle_gamma   90.00
#
_symmetry.space_group_name_H-M   'P 1'
#
loop_
_entity.id
_entity.type
_entity.pdbx_description
1 polymer ?
#
loop_
_entity_poly.entity_id
_entity_poly.type
_entity_poly.pdbx_seq_one_letter_code
_entity_poly.pdbx_strand_id
1 'polypeptide(L)'
;MTFHDENLPIPAERSWWHASVAFPTPHSGAARTLATALAGQRFHFLRKDAGVRLRTEQPVTGLLDQLVADRVLTGWTGGIYEPETHAFGGPEGMAVAHDVFCADSPAALAETGTSGARERTVMLLSAMIRAAGLDPFEAGDVHARWAALRPPVAPPHGPALDTALSAMRRLMNADAALRPDAEAGWTERVAAFEDAGRRLRLLADDGRLIRGIRGVLAHHAIFAFNRAGIPAETQAATAWLGRHVAFSTGEGDVSTRKSAPAEPSLPRMETTVTSATDPHQYREALAQRLVDSGHLHSQTAIDAFRTTDRHAFLPDVDLESAYKEDAVPIKHDDHGEMISCISAPSIVATQLEQLGAQPGHKVLEAGAATGYNAALLGKIVSPGGQVWTLDVDQDLVAGAGKHLADAGIDNATAVMADGAAGLPEHAPYDRIIFTVGAGDVPVKILDQLAPAGAWSCRCGSAAASPAASPLNATERRGRPSPARWPPSSRCARASATTCTPSCRWPGRATCVWRRSASRMSTATPCAPFSTSSRPSSTPE
;
A
#
# COMPACT_ATOMS: atom_id res chain seq x y z
N MET A 1 -28.93 -37.36 -6.51
CA MET A 1 -27.78 -37.04 -5.64
C MET A 1 -28.24 -35.96 -4.68
N THR A 2 -28.60 -36.34 -3.46
CA THR A 2 -28.97 -35.44 -2.37
C THR A 2 -27.69 -34.83 -1.81
N PHE A 3 -27.51 -33.52 -1.97
CA PHE A 3 -26.42 -32.78 -1.34
C PHE A 3 -26.74 -32.68 0.17
N HIS A 4 -25.95 -33.35 1.00
CA HIS A 4 -25.95 -33.14 2.44
C HIS A 4 -25.16 -31.87 2.74
N ASP A 5 -25.89 -30.81 3.13
CA ASP A 5 -25.37 -29.48 3.46
C ASP A 5 -24.84 -29.38 4.91
N GLU A 6 -24.87 -30.47 5.67
CA GLU A 6 -24.64 -30.47 7.14
C GLU A 6 -23.16 -30.58 7.55
N ASN A 7 -22.22 -30.67 6.61
CA ASN A 7 -20.79 -30.89 6.92
C ASN A 7 -19.86 -29.78 6.42
N LEU A 8 -20.38 -28.56 6.23
CA LEU A 8 -19.49 -27.40 6.20
C LEU A 8 -18.89 -27.22 7.61
N PRO A 9 -17.55 -27.16 7.76
CA PRO A 9 -16.93 -26.87 9.04
C PRO A 9 -17.30 -25.44 9.43
N ILE A 10 -18.38 -25.28 10.20
CA ILE A 10 -18.68 -24.05 10.91
C ILE A 10 -17.59 -23.94 11.99
N PRO A 11 -16.66 -22.97 11.92
CA PRO A 11 -15.74 -22.73 13.02
C PRO A 11 -16.60 -22.52 14.26
N ALA A 12 -16.26 -23.17 15.38
CA ALA A 12 -17.01 -23.00 16.62
C ALA A 12 -17.05 -21.50 16.98
N GLU A 13 -18.14 -20.83 16.62
CA GLU A 13 -18.33 -19.43 16.94
C GLU A 13 -18.38 -19.35 18.46
N ARG A 14 -17.39 -18.68 19.06
CA ARG A 14 -17.45 -18.34 20.47
C ARG A 14 -18.67 -17.45 20.64
N SER A 15 -19.70 -17.97 21.31
CA SER A 15 -20.95 -17.24 21.53
C SER A 15 -20.68 -16.05 22.43
N TRP A 16 -20.70 -14.84 21.88
CA TRP A 16 -20.60 -13.61 22.66
C TRP A 16 -21.97 -13.22 23.20
N TRP A 17 -22.06 -13.03 24.52
CA TRP A 17 -23.19 -12.34 25.12
C TRP A 17 -23.05 -10.83 24.90
N HIS A 18 -24.17 -10.13 24.66
CA HIS A 18 -24.18 -8.70 24.34
C HIS A 18 -25.17 -7.94 25.22
N ALA A 19 -24.73 -6.82 25.78
CA ALA A 19 -25.61 -5.80 26.35
C ALA A 19 -25.24 -4.38 25.91
N SER A 20 -26.24 -3.52 25.74
CA SER A 20 -26.07 -2.07 25.73
C SER A 20 -26.21 -1.55 27.15
N VAL A 21 -25.16 -0.94 27.69
CA VAL A 21 -25.08 -0.42 29.06
C VAL A 21 -25.09 1.11 29.00
N ALA A 22 -26.00 1.73 29.73
CA ALA A 22 -26.12 3.18 29.82
C ALA A 22 -25.45 3.72 31.09
N PHE A 23 -24.74 4.83 30.95
CA PHE A 23 -24.03 5.49 32.04
C PHE A 23 -24.72 6.81 32.44
N PRO A 24 -24.66 7.21 33.72
CA PRO A 24 -25.01 8.56 34.14
C PRO A 24 -23.98 9.57 33.62
N THR A 25 -24.38 10.81 33.35
CA THR A 25 -23.46 11.92 33.05
C THR A 25 -22.97 12.56 34.36
N PRO A 26 -21.65 12.69 34.61
CA PRO A 26 -20.51 12.29 33.78
C PRO A 26 -20.18 10.79 33.87
N HIS A 27 -19.75 10.21 32.75
CA HIS A 27 -19.63 8.75 32.57
C HIS A 27 -18.35 8.11 33.12
N SER A 28 -17.33 8.88 33.51
CA SER A 28 -15.99 8.36 33.83
C SER A 28 -15.96 7.47 35.08
N GLY A 29 -16.67 7.85 36.14
CA GLY A 29 -16.76 7.06 37.38
C GLY A 29 -17.50 5.73 37.18
N ALA A 30 -18.59 5.76 36.43
CA ALA A 30 -19.37 4.56 36.09
C ALA A 30 -18.54 3.58 35.24
N ALA A 31 -17.82 4.09 34.24
CA ALA A 31 -16.95 3.27 33.39
C ALA A 31 -15.82 2.60 34.19
N ARG A 32 -15.18 3.32 35.12
CA ARG A 32 -14.14 2.75 35.98
C ARG A 32 -14.69 1.65 36.90
N THR A 33 -15.85 1.89 37.50
CA THR A 33 -16.51 0.89 38.36
C THR A 33 -16.89 -0.36 37.57
N LEU A 34 -17.43 -0.19 36.36
CA LEU A 34 -17.73 -1.31 35.47
C LEU A 34 -16.47 -2.08 35.06
N ALA A 35 -15.37 -1.39 34.75
CA ALA A 35 -14.09 -2.03 34.42
C ALA A 35 -13.58 -2.91 35.58
N THR A 36 -13.62 -2.39 36.82
CA THR A 36 -13.25 -3.16 38.01
C THR A 36 -14.16 -4.37 38.22
N ALA A 37 -15.47 -4.21 38.06
CA ALA A 37 -16.43 -5.30 38.20
C ALA A 37 -16.19 -6.42 37.19
N LEU A 38 -15.65 -6.09 36.00
CA LEU A 38 -15.36 -7.04 34.92
C LEU A 38 -13.92 -7.59 34.96
N ALA A 39 -13.08 -7.27 35.95
CA ALA A 39 -11.64 -7.58 35.93
C ALA A 39 -11.28 -9.08 35.80
N GLY A 40 -12.19 -9.99 36.15
CA GLY A 40 -12.03 -11.44 35.98
C GLY A 40 -12.68 -12.03 34.72
N GLN A 41 -13.29 -11.19 33.87
CA GLN A 41 -14.03 -11.63 32.69
C GLN A 41 -13.29 -11.24 31.42
N ARG A 42 -13.37 -12.10 30.42
CA ARG A 42 -12.95 -11.74 29.06
C ARG A 42 -14.07 -10.96 28.40
N PHE A 43 -13.82 -9.68 28.13
CA PHE A 43 -14.83 -8.78 27.57
C PHE A 43 -14.23 -7.82 26.55
N HIS A 44 -15.04 -7.36 25.62
CA HIS A 44 -14.71 -6.19 24.82
C HIS A 44 -15.91 -5.24 24.74
N PHE A 45 -15.65 -3.96 24.48
CA PHE A 45 -16.72 -2.98 24.35
C PHE A 45 -16.52 -2.06 23.14
N LEU A 46 -17.60 -1.35 22.79
CA LEU A 46 -17.58 -0.19 21.91
C LEU A 46 -18.35 0.94 22.58
N ARG A 47 -17.86 2.18 22.47
CA ARG A 47 -18.59 3.35 22.99
C ARG A 47 -19.74 3.75 22.08
N LYS A 48 -20.82 4.19 22.71
CA LYS A 48 -21.97 4.86 22.10
C LYS A 48 -22.35 6.06 22.97
N ASP A 49 -23.10 7.01 22.42
CA ASP A 49 -23.20 8.39 22.92
C ASP A 49 -23.40 8.52 24.45
N ALA A 50 -24.21 7.66 25.07
CA ALA A 50 -24.49 7.68 26.51
C ALA A 50 -24.02 6.41 27.27
N GLY A 51 -23.12 5.61 26.70
CA GLY A 51 -22.75 4.32 27.31
C GLY A 51 -21.82 3.43 26.47
N VAL A 52 -21.93 2.12 26.68
CA VAL A 52 -21.12 1.13 25.97
C VAL A 52 -21.96 -0.03 25.50
N ARG A 53 -21.62 -0.59 24.33
CA ARG A 53 -22.05 -1.92 23.94
C ARG A 53 -21.01 -2.92 24.47
N LEU A 54 -21.35 -3.63 25.53
CA LEU A 54 -20.52 -4.61 26.22
C LEU A 54 -20.73 -6.01 25.63
N ARG A 55 -19.63 -6.75 25.46
CA ARG A 55 -19.64 -8.14 25.05
C ARG A 55 -18.75 -8.95 25.96
N THR A 56 -19.26 -10.10 26.41
CA THR A 56 -18.58 -11.01 27.34
C THR A 56 -18.77 -12.45 26.87
N GLU A 57 -17.86 -13.34 27.26
CA GLU A 57 -17.99 -14.78 26.94
C GLU A 57 -19.11 -15.46 27.74
N GLN A 58 -19.46 -14.91 28.90
CA GLN A 58 -20.56 -15.38 29.76
C GLN A 58 -21.51 -14.23 30.09
N PRO A 59 -22.83 -14.48 30.23
CA PRO A 59 -23.77 -13.45 30.64
C PRO A 59 -23.41 -12.84 32.00
N VAL A 60 -23.44 -11.51 32.10
CA VAL A 60 -23.15 -10.76 33.33
C VAL A 60 -24.38 -9.98 33.84
N THR A 61 -25.58 -10.51 33.59
CA THR A 61 -26.86 -9.84 33.91
C THR A 61 -26.95 -9.44 35.38
N GLY A 62 -26.71 -10.38 36.31
CA GLY A 62 -26.77 -10.10 37.75
C GLY A 62 -25.76 -9.04 38.22
N LEU A 63 -24.59 -8.98 37.59
CA LEU A 63 -23.60 -7.92 37.85
C LEU A 63 -24.11 -6.56 37.38
N LEU A 64 -24.70 -6.48 36.19
CA LEU A 64 -25.26 -5.23 35.67
C LEU A 64 -26.49 -4.78 36.48
N ASP A 65 -27.36 -5.70 36.88
CA ASP A 65 -28.50 -5.43 37.75
C ASP A 65 -28.07 -4.84 39.09
N GLN A 66 -27.01 -5.41 39.69
CA GLN A 66 -26.43 -4.88 40.92
C GLN A 66 -25.89 -3.45 40.72
N LEU A 67 -25.15 -3.21 39.64
CA LEU A 67 -24.62 -1.87 39.35
C LEU A 67 -25.71 -0.83 39.04
N VAL A 68 -26.87 -1.25 38.50
CA VAL A 68 -28.06 -0.39 38.36
C VAL A 68 -28.69 -0.12 39.73
N ALA A 69 -28.83 -1.14 40.58
CA ALA A 69 -29.35 -0.99 41.94
C ALA A 69 -28.50 -0.04 42.78
N ASP A 70 -27.17 -0.13 42.64
CA ASP A 70 -26.18 0.75 43.29
C ASP A 70 -26.10 2.15 42.64
N ARG A 71 -26.92 2.42 41.62
CA ARG A 71 -26.96 3.69 40.85
C ARG A 71 -25.64 4.06 40.18
N VAL A 72 -24.78 3.08 39.93
CA VAL A 72 -23.57 3.23 39.10
C VAL A 72 -23.95 3.33 37.63
N LEU A 73 -24.92 2.53 37.19
CA LEU A 73 -25.46 2.51 35.83
C LEU A 73 -26.88 3.08 35.81
N THR A 74 -27.30 3.68 34.70
CA THR A 74 -28.69 4.15 34.53
C THR A 74 -29.61 3.05 33.99
N GLY A 75 -29.05 2.02 33.35
CA GLY A 75 -29.78 0.86 32.86
C GLY A 75 -28.94 0.04 31.89
N TRP A 76 -29.46 -1.14 31.52
CA TRP A 76 -28.89 -1.95 30.45
C TRP A 76 -29.98 -2.72 29.70
N THR A 77 -29.69 -3.07 28.45
CA THR A 77 -30.57 -3.89 27.60
C THR A 77 -29.78 -4.99 26.91
N GLY A 78 -30.32 -6.21 26.89
CA GLY A 78 -29.73 -7.33 26.14
C GLY A 78 -29.85 -7.15 24.63
N GLY A 79 -28.97 -7.80 23.87
CA GLY A 79 -29.01 -7.78 22.41
C GLY A 79 -28.33 -8.98 21.76
N ILE A 80 -28.35 -9.01 20.43
CA ILE A 80 -27.66 -10.01 19.62
C ILE A 80 -26.32 -9.43 19.18
N TYR A 81 -25.26 -10.23 19.25
CA TYR A 81 -23.96 -9.84 18.71
C TYR A 81 -23.82 -10.30 17.25
N GLU A 82 -23.64 -9.33 16.36
CA GLU A 82 -23.28 -9.56 14.97
C GLU A 82 -21.85 -9.02 14.75
N PRO A 83 -20.85 -9.89 14.56
CA PRO A 83 -19.49 -9.46 14.32
C PRO A 83 -19.35 -8.80 12.94
N GLU A 84 -18.55 -7.74 12.86
CA GLU A 84 -18.17 -7.09 11.61
C GLU A 84 -17.11 -7.90 10.84
N THR A 85 -17.34 -9.20 10.67
CA THR A 85 -16.41 -10.20 10.12
C THR A 85 -15.81 -9.76 8.79
N HIS A 86 -16.63 -9.23 7.89
CA HIS A 86 -16.13 -8.75 6.60
C HIS A 86 -15.18 -7.56 6.77
N ALA A 87 -15.50 -6.64 7.67
CA ALA A 87 -14.71 -5.44 7.90
C ALA A 87 -13.32 -5.76 8.49
N PHE A 88 -13.24 -6.80 9.32
CA PHE A 88 -11.99 -7.31 9.88
C PHE A 88 -11.27 -8.35 9.01
N GLY A 89 -11.72 -8.56 7.78
CA GLY A 89 -10.98 -9.36 6.80
C GLY A 89 -11.27 -10.85 6.84
N GLY A 90 -12.38 -11.28 7.44
CA GLY A 90 -12.79 -12.68 7.53
C GLY A 90 -12.87 -13.16 8.99
N PRO A 91 -13.31 -14.41 9.23
CA PRO A 91 -13.47 -14.97 10.57
C PRO A 91 -12.18 -14.93 11.40
N GLU A 92 -11.03 -15.22 10.79
CA GLU A 92 -9.75 -15.21 11.48
C GLU A 92 -9.27 -13.81 11.82
N GLY A 93 -9.47 -12.85 10.92
CA GLY A 93 -9.17 -11.44 11.20
C GLY A 93 -10.08 -10.86 12.29
N MET A 94 -11.35 -11.31 12.33
CA MET A 94 -12.28 -10.98 13.41
C MET A 94 -11.83 -11.55 14.75
N ALA A 95 -11.34 -12.79 14.77
CA ALA A 95 -10.79 -13.41 15.98
C ALA A 95 -9.58 -12.62 16.54
N VAL A 96 -8.68 -12.16 15.66
CA VAL A 96 -7.57 -11.26 16.07
C VAL A 96 -8.11 -9.96 16.67
N ALA A 97 -9.12 -9.36 16.06
CA ALA A 97 -9.74 -8.14 16.58
C ALA A 97 -10.36 -8.37 17.97
N HIS A 98 -11.06 -9.49 18.18
CA HIS A 98 -11.57 -9.86 19.50
C HIS A 98 -10.46 -10.02 20.53
N ASP A 99 -9.37 -10.70 20.20
CA ASP A 99 -8.25 -10.93 21.11
C ASP A 99 -7.62 -9.62 21.57
N VAL A 100 -7.25 -8.73 20.65
CA VAL A 100 -6.61 -7.45 21.00
C VAL A 100 -7.57 -6.53 21.74
N PHE A 101 -8.85 -6.50 21.35
CA PHE A 101 -9.84 -5.67 22.03
C PHE A 101 -10.21 -6.20 23.41
N CYS A 102 -10.11 -7.50 23.66
CA CYS A 102 -10.23 -8.04 25.00
C CYS A 102 -9.05 -7.68 25.89
N ALA A 103 -7.82 -7.80 25.37
CA ALA A 103 -6.62 -7.40 26.11
C ALA A 103 -6.62 -5.89 26.45
N ASP A 104 -7.10 -5.06 25.52
CA ASP A 104 -7.18 -3.60 25.66
C ASP A 104 -8.30 -3.13 26.61
N SER A 105 -9.37 -3.91 26.74
CA SER A 105 -10.64 -3.46 27.32
C SER A 105 -10.61 -3.05 28.79
N PRO A 106 -9.94 -3.79 29.70
CA PRO A 106 -9.85 -3.39 31.11
C PRO A 106 -9.27 -1.98 31.29
N ALA A 107 -8.14 -1.70 30.63
CA ALA A 107 -7.48 -0.40 30.70
C ALA A 107 -8.30 0.68 29.96
N ALA A 108 -8.70 0.42 28.71
CA ALA A 108 -9.42 1.40 27.89
C ALA A 108 -10.77 1.84 28.50
N LEU A 109 -11.46 0.96 29.24
CA LEU A 109 -12.69 1.31 29.95
C LEU A 109 -12.39 2.12 31.23
N ALA A 110 -11.39 1.74 32.01
CA ALA A 110 -11.00 2.45 33.23
C ALA A 110 -10.45 3.86 32.96
N GLU A 111 -9.80 4.04 31.81
CA GLU A 111 -9.23 5.31 31.33
C GLU A 111 -10.26 6.28 30.73
N THR A 112 -11.56 5.96 30.78
CA THR A 112 -12.62 6.83 30.25
C THR A 112 -12.52 8.25 30.80
N GLY A 113 -12.38 9.24 29.92
CA GLY A 113 -12.31 10.66 30.28
C GLY A 113 -10.96 11.10 30.84
N THR A 114 -9.94 10.24 30.83
CA THR A 114 -8.55 10.63 31.14
C THR A 114 -7.90 11.32 29.95
N SER A 115 -6.98 12.25 30.22
CA SER A 115 -6.15 12.86 29.19
C SER A 115 -5.17 11.85 28.59
N GLY A 116 -4.68 12.12 27.38
CA GLY A 116 -3.68 11.29 26.72
C GLY A 116 -4.23 10.05 25.98
N ALA A 117 -5.55 9.81 26.01
CA ALA A 117 -6.16 8.64 25.36
C ALA A 117 -5.86 8.59 23.85
N ARG A 118 -5.82 9.75 23.18
CA ARG A 118 -5.46 9.85 21.77
C ARG A 118 -4.02 9.39 21.54
N GLU A 119 -3.08 9.95 22.28
CA GLU A 119 -1.65 9.69 22.17
C GLU A 119 -1.33 8.21 22.46
N ARG A 120 -1.92 7.65 23.54
CA ARG A 120 -1.81 6.22 23.86
C ARG A 120 -2.34 5.34 22.74
N THR A 121 -3.47 5.70 22.15
CA THR A 121 -4.06 4.95 21.03
C THR A 121 -3.17 5.01 19.77
N VAL A 122 -2.56 6.16 19.48
CA VAL A 122 -1.58 6.28 18.39
C VAL A 122 -0.40 5.35 18.63
N MET A 123 0.19 5.35 19.82
CA MET A 123 1.33 4.48 20.16
C MET A 123 1.00 2.99 20.00
N LEU A 124 -0.17 2.54 20.47
CA LEU A 124 -0.61 1.14 20.35
C LEU A 124 -0.81 0.73 18.88
N LEU A 125 -1.44 1.59 18.07
CA LEU A 125 -1.64 1.31 16.65
C LEU A 125 -0.32 1.34 15.87
N SER A 126 0.60 2.25 16.21
CA SER A 126 1.94 2.27 15.61
C SER A 126 2.73 1.01 15.96
N ALA A 127 2.62 0.48 17.19
CA ALA A 127 3.21 -0.81 17.56
C ALA A 127 2.61 -1.96 16.74
N MET A 128 1.28 -2.01 16.59
CA MET A 128 0.59 -3.00 15.74
C MET A 128 1.02 -2.92 14.27
N ILE A 129 1.08 -1.72 13.68
CA ILE A 129 1.48 -1.50 12.29
C ILE A 129 2.94 -1.93 12.05
N ARG A 130 3.86 -1.57 12.96
CA ARG A 130 5.26 -2.02 12.88
C ARG A 130 5.39 -3.53 13.01
N ALA A 131 4.65 -4.14 13.94
CA ALA A 131 4.67 -5.58 14.14
C ALA A 131 4.05 -6.37 12.95
N ALA A 132 3.17 -5.72 12.19
CA ALA A 132 2.68 -6.24 10.91
C ALA A 132 3.72 -6.17 9.77
N GLY A 133 4.88 -5.54 10.00
CA GLY A 133 5.98 -5.48 9.03
C GLY A 133 5.71 -4.58 7.83
N LEU A 134 4.87 -3.55 8.00
CA LEU A 134 4.60 -2.58 6.93
C LEU A 134 5.72 -1.55 6.84
N ASP A 135 6.17 -1.26 5.63
CA ASP A 135 7.08 -0.14 5.35
C ASP A 135 6.38 1.22 5.57
N PRO A 136 7.11 2.35 5.60
CA PRO A 136 6.52 3.67 5.83
C PRO A 136 5.41 4.05 4.85
N PHE A 137 5.53 3.71 3.56
CA PHE A 137 4.51 3.99 2.56
C PHE A 137 3.27 3.11 2.74
N GLU A 138 3.46 1.84 3.13
CA GLU A 138 2.36 0.96 3.49
C GLU A 138 1.63 1.39 4.76
N ALA A 139 2.36 1.88 5.77
CA ALA A 139 1.78 2.52 6.94
C ALA A 139 1.03 3.81 6.55
N GLY A 140 1.59 4.62 5.65
CA GLY A 140 0.94 5.80 5.08
C GLY A 140 -0.37 5.45 4.38
N ASP A 141 -0.40 4.33 3.64
CA ASP A 141 -1.61 3.77 3.02
C ASP A 141 -2.67 3.36 4.05
N VAL A 142 -2.27 2.81 5.21
CA VAL A 142 -3.19 2.51 6.32
C VAL A 142 -3.84 3.80 6.81
N HIS A 143 -3.04 4.84 7.05
CA HIS A 143 -3.54 6.15 7.49
C HIS A 143 -4.42 6.82 6.42
N ALA A 144 -4.10 6.68 5.13
CA ALA A 144 -4.92 7.19 4.04
C ALA A 144 -6.28 6.47 3.96
N ARG A 145 -6.31 5.14 4.09
CA ARG A 145 -7.56 4.35 4.14
C ARG A 145 -8.39 4.69 5.38
N TRP A 146 -7.75 4.95 6.52
CA TRP A 146 -8.43 5.42 7.72
C TRP A 146 -9.03 6.81 7.52
N ALA A 147 -8.27 7.76 6.95
CA ALA A 147 -8.72 9.12 6.67
C ALA A 147 -9.92 9.13 5.69
N ALA A 148 -9.92 8.25 4.68
CA ALA A 148 -11.02 8.12 3.72
C ALA A 148 -12.36 7.71 4.37
N LEU A 149 -12.33 7.11 5.56
CA LEU A 149 -13.51 6.71 6.33
C LEU A 149 -13.92 7.78 7.37
N ARG A 150 -13.35 8.98 7.28
CA ARG A 150 -13.57 10.07 8.23
C ARG A 150 -13.97 11.37 7.50
N PRO A 151 -14.57 12.34 8.22
CA PRO A 151 -14.88 13.64 7.64
C PRO A 151 -13.63 14.31 7.05
N PRO A 152 -13.78 15.14 6.00
CA PRO A 152 -12.67 15.92 5.46
C PRO A 152 -12.02 16.80 6.53
N VAL A 153 -10.69 16.93 6.47
CA VAL A 153 -9.92 17.76 7.39
C VAL A 153 -9.41 18.98 6.64
N ALA A 154 -9.57 20.16 7.24
CA ALA A 154 -8.84 21.37 6.88
C ALA A 154 -7.64 21.49 7.85
N PRO A 155 -6.41 21.19 7.41
CA PRO A 155 -5.26 21.25 8.29
C PRO A 155 -4.94 22.69 8.70
N PRO A 156 -4.39 22.92 9.90
CA PRO A 156 -3.83 24.21 10.26
C PRO A 156 -2.64 24.54 9.33
N HIS A 157 -2.32 25.82 9.18
CA HIS A 157 -1.17 26.29 8.41
C HIS A 157 -0.06 26.84 9.32
N GLY A 158 1.17 26.87 8.82
CA GLY A 158 2.31 27.48 9.49
C GLY A 158 2.77 26.73 10.77
N PRO A 159 3.29 27.42 11.80
CA PRO A 159 3.99 26.79 12.92
C PRO A 159 3.17 25.76 13.73
N ALA A 160 1.85 25.92 13.75
CA ALA A 160 0.95 24.98 14.40
C ALA A 160 0.93 23.61 13.71
N LEU A 161 1.06 23.60 12.38
CA LEU A 161 1.18 22.38 11.59
C LEU A 161 2.49 21.66 11.88
N ASP A 162 3.62 22.39 11.87
CA ASP A 162 4.95 21.83 12.13
C ASP A 162 5.02 21.19 13.52
N THR A 163 4.43 21.86 14.51
CA THR A 163 4.33 21.34 15.88
C THR A 163 3.53 20.03 15.93
N ALA A 164 2.39 19.97 15.22
CA ALA A 164 1.55 18.78 15.17
C ALA A 164 2.24 17.62 14.44
N LEU A 165 2.93 17.89 13.33
CA LEU A 165 3.72 16.89 12.59
C LEU A 165 4.87 16.35 13.43
N SER A 166 5.61 17.22 14.14
CA SER A 166 6.69 16.81 15.05
C SER A 166 6.18 15.95 16.21
N ALA A 167 5.03 16.31 16.80
CA ALA A 167 4.39 15.51 17.85
C ALA A 167 3.95 14.13 17.32
N MET A 168 3.29 14.09 16.17
CA MET A 168 2.84 12.85 15.55
C MET A 168 4.02 11.95 15.18
N ARG A 169 5.10 12.50 14.61
CA ARG A 169 6.33 11.77 14.29
C ARG A 169 6.96 11.13 15.53
N ARG A 170 6.99 11.84 16.66
CA ARG A 170 7.46 11.28 17.94
C ARG A 170 6.58 10.12 18.42
N LEU A 171 5.26 10.28 18.37
CA LEU A 171 4.31 9.23 18.81
C LEU A 171 4.39 7.98 17.92
N MET A 172 4.45 8.18 16.60
CA MET A 172 4.50 7.07 15.64
C MET A 172 5.79 6.27 15.69
N ASN A 173 6.91 6.89 16.10
CA ASN A 173 8.21 6.24 16.18
C ASN A 173 8.60 5.84 17.61
N ALA A 174 7.82 6.22 18.61
CA ALA A 174 8.08 5.82 19.99
C ALA A 174 7.99 4.30 20.14
N ASP A 175 8.95 3.74 20.89
CA ASP A 175 8.79 2.42 21.49
C ASP A 175 7.72 2.53 22.57
N ALA A 176 6.54 1.99 22.27
CA ALA A 176 5.41 2.05 23.17
C ALA A 176 5.70 1.31 24.47
N ALA A 177 6.49 0.22 24.46
CA ALA A 177 6.79 -0.57 25.64
C ALA A 177 7.69 0.18 26.64
N LEU A 178 8.48 1.16 26.17
CA LEU A 178 9.41 1.95 26.98
C LEU A 178 8.83 3.30 27.43
N ARG A 179 7.50 3.48 27.38
CA ARG A 179 6.86 4.74 27.77
C ARG A 179 7.17 5.04 29.26
N PRO A 180 7.73 6.22 29.58
CA PRO A 180 7.90 6.63 30.97
C PRO A 180 6.52 6.80 31.61
N ASP A 181 6.43 6.53 32.91
CA ASP A 181 5.20 6.66 33.70
C ASP A 181 4.01 5.86 33.11
N ALA A 182 4.32 4.67 32.58
CA ALA A 182 3.31 3.74 32.09
C ALA A 182 2.45 3.19 33.23
N GLU A 183 1.12 3.17 33.02
CA GLU A 183 0.21 2.46 33.92
C GLU A 183 0.53 0.96 33.99
N ALA A 184 0.15 0.33 35.11
CA ALA A 184 0.23 -1.11 35.25
C ALA A 184 -0.56 -1.82 34.14
N GLY A 185 0.02 -2.85 33.54
CA GLY A 185 -0.59 -3.58 32.41
C GLY A 185 -0.32 -2.97 31.03
N TRP A 186 0.40 -1.83 30.94
CA TRP A 186 0.68 -1.17 29.67
C TRP A 186 1.55 -2.02 28.72
N THR A 187 2.60 -2.66 29.24
CA THR A 187 3.50 -3.48 28.42
C THR A 187 2.77 -4.68 27.84
N GLU A 188 1.89 -5.32 28.61
CA GLU A 188 1.03 -6.42 28.16
C GLU A 188 0.05 -5.95 27.09
N ARG A 189 -0.49 -4.73 27.25
CA ARG A 189 -1.36 -4.09 26.25
C ARG A 189 -0.61 -3.83 24.95
N VAL A 190 0.61 -3.31 25.01
CA VAL A 190 1.47 -3.13 23.82
C VAL A 190 1.74 -4.48 23.15
N ALA A 191 2.13 -5.49 23.92
CA ALA A 191 2.40 -6.84 23.41
C ALA A 191 1.19 -7.46 22.70
N ALA A 192 -0.03 -7.22 23.19
CA ALA A 192 -1.26 -7.68 22.54
C ALA A 192 -1.50 -7.00 21.17
N PHE A 193 -1.21 -5.71 21.05
CA PHE A 193 -1.29 -5.00 19.77
C PHE A 193 -0.22 -5.48 18.78
N GLU A 194 1.00 -5.73 19.26
CA GLU A 194 2.06 -6.30 18.43
C GLU A 194 1.76 -7.73 17.97
N ASP A 195 1.23 -8.57 18.86
CA ASP A 195 0.79 -9.93 18.52
C ASP A 195 -0.29 -9.92 17.44
N ALA A 196 -1.28 -9.04 17.60
CA ALA A 196 -2.31 -8.85 16.58
C ALA A 196 -1.72 -8.40 15.24
N GLY A 197 -0.75 -7.48 15.23
CA GLY A 197 -0.01 -7.08 14.03
C GLY A 197 0.66 -8.27 13.32
N ARG A 198 1.43 -9.08 14.07
CA ARG A 198 2.09 -10.28 13.54
C ARG A 198 1.11 -11.31 12.99
N ARG A 199 0.01 -11.57 13.72
CA ARG A 199 -1.02 -12.52 13.28
C ARG A 199 -1.76 -12.05 12.03
N LEU A 200 -2.08 -10.76 11.93
CA LEU A 200 -2.66 -10.19 10.72
C LEU A 200 -1.70 -10.31 9.53
N ARG A 201 -0.38 -10.17 9.76
CA ARG A 201 0.61 -10.39 8.71
C ARG A 201 0.60 -11.82 8.19
N LEU A 202 0.63 -12.81 9.08
CA LEU A 202 0.54 -14.22 8.70
C LEU A 202 -0.74 -14.52 7.90
N LEU A 203 -1.89 -14.02 8.36
CA LEU A 203 -3.15 -14.17 7.62
C LEU A 203 -3.13 -13.49 6.25
N ALA A 204 -2.42 -12.38 6.11
CA ALA A 204 -2.26 -11.69 4.83
C ALA A 204 -1.37 -12.48 3.86
N ASP A 205 -0.25 -13.00 4.35
CA ASP A 205 0.69 -13.81 3.56
C ASP A 205 0.04 -15.12 3.10
N ASP A 206 -0.84 -15.71 3.92
CA ASP A 206 -1.66 -16.88 3.58
C ASP A 206 -2.85 -16.56 2.65
N GLY A 207 -3.07 -15.28 2.30
CA GLY A 207 -4.20 -14.86 1.45
C GLY A 207 -5.59 -14.98 2.12
N ARG A 208 -5.63 -15.08 3.45
CA ARG A 208 -6.87 -15.28 4.24
C ARG A 208 -7.56 -13.97 4.62
N LEU A 209 -6.90 -12.82 4.45
CA LEU A 209 -7.51 -11.51 4.67
C LEU A 209 -8.22 -10.97 3.43
N ILE A 210 -9.55 -11.08 3.37
CA ILE A 210 -10.37 -10.66 2.20
C ILE A 210 -10.27 -9.17 1.85
N ARG A 211 -9.90 -8.30 2.80
CA ARG A 211 -9.74 -6.84 2.60
C ARG A 211 -8.28 -6.40 2.48
N GLY A 212 -7.34 -7.35 2.56
CA GLY A 212 -5.91 -7.10 2.70
C GLY A 212 -5.54 -6.43 4.03
N ILE A 213 -4.28 -6.56 4.42
CA ILE A 213 -3.80 -6.12 5.73
C ILE A 213 -4.01 -4.62 5.99
N ARG A 214 -3.78 -3.76 4.98
CA ARG A 214 -3.90 -2.31 5.14
C ARG A 214 -5.33 -1.87 5.40
N GLY A 215 -6.30 -2.52 4.76
CA GLY A 215 -7.74 -2.25 4.99
C GLY A 215 -8.19 -2.69 6.37
N VAL A 216 -7.69 -3.84 6.83
CA VAL A 216 -7.99 -4.39 8.16
C VAL A 216 -7.36 -3.54 9.28
N LEU A 217 -6.10 -3.11 9.13
CA LEU A 217 -5.42 -2.22 10.09
C LEU A 217 -6.08 -0.84 10.18
N ALA A 218 -6.52 -0.27 9.06
CA ALA A 218 -7.28 0.98 9.06
C ALA A 218 -8.60 0.83 9.84
N HIS A 219 -9.23 -0.35 9.79
CA HIS A 219 -10.44 -0.63 10.55
C HIS A 219 -10.16 -0.83 12.05
N HIS A 220 -9.02 -1.45 12.41
CA HIS A 220 -8.55 -1.51 13.80
C HIS A 220 -8.33 -0.12 14.39
N ALA A 221 -7.75 0.81 13.62
CA ALA A 221 -7.56 2.19 14.05
C ALA A 221 -8.89 2.86 14.40
N ILE A 222 -9.90 2.72 13.55
CA ILE A 222 -11.26 3.25 13.80
C ILE A 222 -11.83 2.71 15.11
N PHE A 223 -11.76 1.39 15.32
CA PHE A 223 -12.33 0.76 16.50
C PHE A 223 -11.57 1.14 17.79
N ALA A 224 -10.23 1.19 17.74
CA ALA A 224 -9.41 1.62 18.86
C ALA A 224 -9.73 3.06 19.28
N PHE A 225 -9.84 3.99 18.32
CA PHE A 225 -10.21 5.37 18.62
C PHE A 225 -11.66 5.54 19.11
N ASN A 226 -12.60 4.77 18.56
CA ASN A 226 -13.98 4.74 19.06
C ASN A 226 -14.04 4.23 20.52
N ARG A 227 -13.24 3.22 20.86
CA ARG A 227 -13.12 2.70 22.22
C ARG A 227 -12.42 3.67 23.18
N ALA A 228 -11.48 4.46 22.69
CA ALA A 228 -10.87 5.55 23.45
C ALA A 228 -11.80 6.77 23.63
N GLY A 229 -12.95 6.81 22.94
CA GLY A 229 -13.91 7.91 23.03
C GLY A 229 -13.46 9.18 22.30
N ILE A 230 -12.62 9.03 21.29
CA ILE A 230 -12.09 10.16 20.52
C ILE A 230 -13.10 10.56 19.42
N PRO A 231 -13.48 11.84 19.31
CA PRO A 231 -14.42 12.32 18.30
C PRO A 231 -13.97 12.05 16.86
N ALA A 232 -14.91 11.86 15.94
CA ALA A 232 -14.62 11.55 14.54
C ALA A 232 -13.75 12.62 13.85
N GLU A 233 -13.90 13.89 14.20
CA GLU A 233 -13.09 15.02 13.71
C GLU A 233 -11.63 14.89 14.17
N THR A 234 -11.41 14.57 15.44
CA THR A 234 -10.06 14.34 15.99
C THR A 234 -9.43 13.09 15.38
N GLN A 235 -10.23 12.05 15.12
CA GLN A 235 -9.75 10.87 14.39
C GLN A 235 -9.33 11.24 12.96
N ALA A 236 -10.12 12.07 12.27
CA ALA A 236 -9.80 12.55 10.94
C ALA A 236 -8.46 13.31 10.92
N ALA A 237 -8.27 14.26 11.84
CA ALA A 237 -7.03 15.01 11.98
C ALA A 237 -5.83 14.10 12.29
N THR A 238 -6.02 13.08 13.14
CA THR A 238 -4.96 12.13 13.49
C THR A 238 -4.58 11.23 12.30
N ALA A 239 -5.57 10.76 11.54
CA ALA A 239 -5.34 9.98 10.32
C ALA A 239 -4.61 10.83 9.26
N TRP A 240 -5.00 12.10 9.12
CA TRP A 240 -4.35 13.05 8.23
C TRP A 240 -2.88 13.28 8.65
N LEU A 241 -2.61 13.55 9.92
CA LEU A 241 -1.24 13.73 10.42
C LEU A 241 -0.40 12.46 10.23
N GLY A 242 -0.95 11.27 10.53
CA GLY A 242 -0.25 10.01 10.36
C GLY A 242 0.10 9.73 8.89
N ARG A 243 -0.82 10.04 7.98
CA ARG A 243 -0.58 9.98 6.53
C ARG A 243 0.56 10.92 6.13
N HIS A 244 0.53 12.18 6.59
CA HIS A 244 1.56 13.17 6.25
C HIS A 244 2.92 12.78 6.81
N VAL A 245 2.98 12.35 8.07
CA VAL A 245 4.24 11.89 8.68
C VAL A 245 4.81 10.68 7.94
N ALA A 246 3.97 9.71 7.60
CA ALA A 246 4.39 8.49 6.91
C ALA A 246 4.91 8.76 5.48
N PHE A 247 4.38 9.77 4.80
CA PHE A 247 4.80 10.18 3.46
C PHE A 247 5.81 11.34 3.45
N SER A 248 6.09 11.98 4.60
CA SER A 248 7.06 13.07 4.71
C SER A 248 8.49 12.53 4.91
N THR A 249 9.39 12.84 3.99
CA THR A 249 10.84 12.61 4.15
C THR A 249 11.49 13.87 4.74
N GLY A 250 11.96 13.83 6.00
CA GLY A 250 12.95 14.80 6.49
C GLY A 250 12.82 15.30 7.94
N GLU A 251 13.97 15.23 8.64
CA GLU A 251 14.33 15.77 9.97
C GLU A 251 13.82 15.02 11.21
N GLY A 252 14.69 14.17 11.75
CA GLY A 252 14.52 13.54 13.05
C GLY A 252 15.25 12.20 13.07
N ASP A 253 16.39 12.15 13.75
CA ASP A 253 17.12 10.95 14.13
C ASP A 253 16.16 9.89 14.71
N VAL A 254 15.80 8.88 13.91
CA VAL A 254 14.98 7.74 14.38
C VAL A 254 15.92 6.57 14.61
N SER A 255 16.30 6.43 15.89
CA SER A 255 16.92 5.23 16.43
C SER A 255 16.03 4.01 16.13
N THR A 256 16.42 3.22 15.15
CA THR A 256 15.90 1.87 14.93
C THR A 256 16.50 0.95 15.98
N ARG A 257 16.01 1.05 17.22
CA ARG A 257 16.24 0.00 18.21
C ARG A 257 15.41 -1.22 17.82
N LYS A 258 15.98 -2.04 16.93
CA LYS A 258 15.56 -3.41 16.72
C LYS A 258 15.78 -4.14 18.05
N SER A 259 14.72 -4.65 18.66
CA SER A 259 14.82 -5.58 19.78
C SER A 259 15.70 -6.75 19.35
N ALA A 260 16.94 -6.77 19.84
CA ALA A 260 17.83 -7.90 19.68
C ALA A 260 17.29 -9.06 20.53
N PRO A 261 17.33 -10.31 20.04
CA PRO A 261 17.11 -11.45 20.89
C PRO A 261 18.22 -11.49 21.96
N ALA A 262 17.86 -11.90 23.17
CA ALA A 262 18.82 -12.12 24.24
C ALA A 262 19.81 -13.21 23.81
N GLU A 263 21.10 -12.87 23.72
CA GLU A 263 22.19 -13.83 23.59
C GLU A 263 23.38 -13.45 24.48
N PRO A 264 24.18 -14.45 24.89
CA PRO A 264 24.82 -14.49 26.20
C PRO A 264 26.11 -13.66 26.26
N SER A 265 26.46 -13.30 27.50
CA SER A 265 27.59 -12.49 27.90
C SER A 265 28.94 -13.01 27.39
N LEU A 266 29.63 -12.21 26.57
CA LEU A 266 31.10 -12.20 26.51
C LEU A 266 31.60 -10.74 26.40
N PRO A 267 32.75 -10.42 27.02
CA PRO A 267 33.14 -9.05 27.34
C PRO A 267 33.51 -8.25 26.10
N ARG A 268 32.97 -7.02 26.06
CA ARG A 268 33.24 -5.96 25.08
C ARG A 268 34.74 -5.67 24.98
N MET A 269 35.33 -5.99 23.82
CA MET A 269 36.55 -5.33 23.34
C MET A 269 36.13 -4.12 22.51
N GLU A 270 36.40 -2.92 23.03
CA GLU A 270 36.36 -1.69 22.26
C GLU A 270 37.58 -1.64 21.33
N THR A 271 37.36 -1.38 20.06
CA THR A 271 38.41 -0.85 19.18
C THR A 271 37.79 0.27 18.37
N THR A 272 38.23 1.49 18.66
CA THR A 272 37.97 2.69 17.87
C THR A 272 38.61 2.53 16.49
N VAL A 273 37.82 2.55 15.42
CA VAL A 273 38.30 2.88 14.06
C VAL A 273 37.18 3.61 13.30
N THR A 274 37.43 4.86 12.95
CA THR A 274 36.79 5.51 11.79
C THR A 274 37.56 5.06 10.55
N SER A 275 36.89 4.49 9.55
CA SER A 275 37.40 4.45 8.17
C SER A 275 36.26 4.23 7.18
N ALA A 276 36.20 5.05 6.13
CA ALA A 276 35.24 4.98 5.05
C ALA A 276 35.14 3.55 4.48
N THR A 277 33.92 3.01 4.45
CA THR A 277 33.61 1.74 3.81
C THR A 277 33.80 1.87 2.29
N ASP A 278 34.54 0.94 1.69
CA ASP A 278 34.77 0.81 0.25
C ASP A 278 33.43 0.68 -0.52
N PRO A 279 33.17 1.48 -1.58
CA PRO A 279 31.95 1.39 -2.40
C PRO A 279 31.63 -0.04 -2.88
N HIS A 280 32.65 -0.84 -3.14
CA HIS A 280 32.48 -2.24 -3.54
C HIS A 280 31.74 -3.06 -2.45
N GLN A 281 32.04 -2.82 -1.18
CA GLN A 281 31.42 -3.56 -0.07
C GLN A 281 29.93 -3.25 0.05
N TYR A 282 29.53 -1.99 -0.12
CA TYR A 282 28.11 -1.62 -0.12
C TYR A 282 27.35 -2.22 -1.29
N ARG A 283 27.98 -2.26 -2.47
CA ARG A 283 27.40 -2.87 -3.67
C ARG A 283 27.21 -4.37 -3.52
N GLU A 284 28.23 -5.07 -3.05
CA GLU A 284 28.13 -6.51 -2.77
C GLU A 284 27.11 -6.82 -1.68
N ALA A 285 27.08 -6.03 -0.60
CA ALA A 285 26.10 -6.19 0.46
C ALA A 285 24.67 -5.95 -0.04
N LEU A 286 24.45 -4.97 -0.92
CA LEU A 286 23.14 -4.75 -1.55
C LEU A 286 22.75 -5.95 -2.42
N ALA A 287 23.62 -6.38 -3.34
CA ALA A 287 23.33 -7.52 -4.21
C ALA A 287 23.04 -8.79 -3.40
N GLN A 288 23.83 -9.06 -2.35
CA GLN A 288 23.63 -10.21 -1.48
C GLN A 288 22.29 -10.15 -0.75
N ARG A 289 21.89 -9.00 -0.19
CA ARG A 289 20.57 -8.83 0.45
C ARG A 289 19.42 -9.09 -0.53
N LEU A 290 19.55 -8.65 -1.78
CA LEU A 290 18.54 -8.87 -2.81
C LEU A 290 18.44 -10.35 -3.21
N VAL A 291 19.57 -11.07 -3.22
CA VAL A 291 19.61 -12.52 -3.41
C VAL A 291 18.98 -13.26 -2.22
N ASP A 292 19.38 -12.95 -1.00
CA ASP A 292 18.91 -13.61 0.22
C ASP A 292 17.40 -13.41 0.43
N SER A 293 16.87 -12.25 0.04
CA SER A 293 15.44 -11.95 0.09
C SER A 293 14.63 -12.50 -1.08
N GLY A 294 15.28 -13.08 -2.09
CA GLY A 294 14.64 -13.67 -3.26
C GLY A 294 14.15 -12.67 -4.33
N HIS A 295 14.46 -11.38 -4.21
CA HIS A 295 14.13 -10.37 -5.22
C HIS A 295 15.04 -10.43 -6.45
N LEU A 296 16.23 -11.04 -6.30
CA LEU A 296 17.23 -11.20 -7.36
C LEU A 296 17.66 -12.66 -7.38
N HIS A 297 17.58 -13.31 -8.54
CA HIS A 297 17.83 -14.75 -8.63
C HIS A 297 18.46 -15.20 -9.96
N SER A 298 18.33 -14.41 -11.04
CA SER A 298 19.00 -14.69 -12.30
C SER A 298 20.45 -14.22 -12.25
N GLN A 299 21.38 -15.06 -12.73
CA GLN A 299 22.80 -14.74 -12.68
C GLN A 299 23.13 -13.44 -13.42
N THR A 300 22.48 -13.20 -14.57
CA THR A 300 22.66 -11.97 -15.36
C THR A 300 22.23 -10.72 -14.61
N ALA A 301 21.13 -10.77 -13.85
CA ALA A 301 20.70 -9.63 -13.04
C ALA A 301 21.59 -9.46 -11.79
N ILE A 302 22.00 -10.56 -11.14
CA ILE A 302 22.96 -10.53 -10.03
C ILE A 302 24.26 -9.83 -10.45
N ASP A 303 24.83 -10.23 -11.59
CA ASP A 303 26.07 -9.65 -12.11
C ASP A 303 25.89 -8.18 -12.50
N ALA A 304 24.73 -7.81 -13.04
CA ALA A 304 24.41 -6.42 -13.35
C ALA A 304 24.40 -5.54 -12.08
N PHE A 305 23.78 -5.99 -10.99
CA PHE A 305 23.79 -5.28 -9.71
C PHE A 305 25.20 -5.21 -9.09
N ARG A 306 25.95 -6.31 -9.11
CA ARG A 306 27.32 -6.39 -8.56
C ARG A 306 28.35 -5.56 -9.31
N THR A 307 28.11 -5.21 -10.56
CA THR A 307 29.07 -4.46 -11.39
C THR A 307 28.64 -3.02 -11.64
N THR A 308 27.45 -2.59 -11.20
CA THR A 308 26.92 -1.24 -11.46
C THR A 308 26.99 -0.39 -10.21
N ASP A 309 27.73 0.71 -10.29
CA ASP A 309 27.90 1.65 -9.21
C ASP A 309 26.68 2.55 -9.03
N ARG A 310 25.73 2.11 -8.22
CA ARG A 310 24.50 2.86 -7.94
C ARG A 310 24.76 4.30 -7.47
N HIS A 311 25.80 4.52 -6.66
CA HIS A 311 26.19 5.84 -6.19
C HIS A 311 26.66 6.79 -7.30
N ALA A 312 27.19 6.27 -8.42
CA ALA A 312 27.58 7.10 -9.57
C ALA A 312 26.38 7.73 -10.30
N PHE A 313 25.18 7.17 -10.12
CA PHE A 313 23.93 7.70 -10.66
C PHE A 313 23.19 8.60 -9.65
N LEU A 314 23.78 8.87 -8.47
CA LEU A 314 23.19 9.67 -7.39
C LEU A 314 24.25 10.60 -6.78
N PRO A 315 24.73 11.60 -7.53
CA PRO A 315 25.87 12.43 -7.11
C PRO A 315 25.65 13.23 -5.83
N ASP A 316 24.39 13.53 -5.49
CA ASP A 316 24.01 14.33 -4.31
C ASP A 316 23.68 13.47 -3.07
N VAL A 317 23.89 12.15 -3.13
CA VAL A 317 23.58 11.22 -2.04
C VAL A 317 24.85 10.58 -1.51
N ASP A 318 24.96 10.50 -0.17
CA ASP A 318 26.10 9.85 0.46
C ASP A 318 26.17 8.36 0.08
N LEU A 319 27.40 7.82 0.08
CA LEU A 319 27.67 6.47 -0.39
C LEU A 319 26.85 5.42 0.35
N GLU A 320 26.69 5.52 1.67
CA GLU A 320 25.94 4.53 2.44
C GLU A 320 24.46 4.58 2.05
N SER A 321 23.89 5.79 1.96
CA SER A 321 22.48 5.98 1.61
C SER A 321 22.16 5.55 0.17
N ALA A 322 23.09 5.67 -0.76
CA ALA A 322 22.90 5.20 -2.14
C ALA A 322 22.60 3.68 -2.23
N TYR A 323 23.05 2.89 -1.25
CA TYR A 323 22.86 1.43 -1.20
C TYR A 323 21.82 0.97 -0.15
N LYS A 324 21.11 1.90 0.50
CA LYS A 324 19.97 1.56 1.38
C LYS A 324 18.79 1.05 0.55
N GLU A 325 17.94 0.26 1.19
CA GLU A 325 16.71 -0.26 0.58
C GLU A 325 15.62 0.82 0.62
N ASP A 326 15.84 1.91 -0.11
CA ASP A 326 14.92 3.05 -0.17
C ASP A 326 14.90 3.67 -1.58
N ALA A 327 13.79 4.32 -1.91
CA ALA A 327 13.71 5.16 -3.10
C ALA A 327 14.42 6.49 -2.80
N VAL A 328 15.18 7.00 -3.78
CA VAL A 328 15.89 8.27 -3.60
C VAL A 328 15.21 9.34 -4.49
N PRO A 329 14.65 10.41 -3.89
CA PRO A 329 14.16 11.56 -4.64
C PRO A 329 15.29 12.21 -5.43
N ILE A 330 15.08 12.50 -6.71
CA ILE A 330 16.11 13.10 -7.58
C ILE A 330 15.67 14.44 -8.18
N LYS A 331 14.37 14.74 -8.19
CA LYS A 331 13.85 16.01 -8.68
C LYS A 331 12.59 16.40 -7.92
N HIS A 332 12.50 17.68 -7.58
CA HIS A 332 11.34 18.30 -6.95
C HIS A 332 10.80 19.42 -7.85
N ASP A 333 9.52 19.72 -7.77
CA ASP A 333 8.94 20.90 -8.40
C ASP A 333 9.17 22.18 -7.57
N ASP A 334 8.69 23.31 -8.06
CA ASP A 334 8.80 24.64 -7.42
C ASP A 334 8.12 24.71 -6.04
N HIS A 335 7.28 23.74 -5.70
CA HIS A 335 6.59 23.62 -4.41
C HIS A 335 7.27 22.62 -3.46
N GLY A 336 8.39 22.02 -3.89
CA GLY A 336 9.13 21.01 -3.13
C GLY A 336 8.48 19.62 -3.18
N GLU A 337 7.49 19.37 -4.05
CA GLU A 337 6.95 18.03 -4.26
C GLU A 337 7.90 17.22 -5.15
N MET A 338 8.16 15.98 -4.77
CA MET A 338 9.02 15.08 -5.53
C MET A 338 8.32 14.69 -6.84
N ILE A 339 8.92 15.07 -7.97
CA ILE A 339 8.43 14.75 -9.32
C ILE A 339 9.22 13.61 -9.97
N SER A 340 10.40 13.26 -9.45
CA SER A 340 11.15 12.09 -9.91
C SER A 340 11.96 11.44 -8.77
N CYS A 341 12.06 10.11 -8.82
CA CYS A 341 12.89 9.32 -7.90
C CYS A 341 13.48 8.10 -8.60
N ILE A 342 14.62 7.65 -8.12
CA ILE A 342 15.10 6.28 -8.39
C ILE A 342 14.38 5.33 -7.43
N SER A 343 13.78 4.25 -7.95
CA SER A 343 13.05 3.28 -7.13
C SER A 343 14.00 2.53 -6.18
N ALA A 344 13.42 2.00 -5.09
CA ALA A 344 14.13 1.14 -4.16
C ALA A 344 14.75 -0.08 -4.89
N PRO A 345 15.97 -0.53 -4.51
CA PRO A 345 16.67 -1.60 -5.21
C PRO A 345 15.86 -2.90 -5.37
N SER A 346 15.07 -3.30 -4.38
CA SER A 346 14.21 -4.51 -4.44
C SER A 346 13.12 -4.40 -5.52
N ILE A 347 12.54 -3.22 -5.69
CA ILE A 347 11.54 -2.95 -6.74
C ILE A 347 12.21 -3.05 -8.11
N VAL A 348 13.38 -2.43 -8.27
CA VAL A 348 14.16 -2.52 -9.52
C VAL A 348 14.51 -3.97 -9.84
N ALA A 349 15.05 -4.72 -8.88
CA ALA A 349 15.39 -6.14 -9.04
C ALA A 349 14.19 -6.97 -9.47
N THR A 350 13.05 -6.82 -8.77
CA THR A 350 11.81 -7.52 -9.10
C THR A 350 11.32 -7.20 -10.50
N GLN A 351 11.37 -5.93 -10.91
CA GLN A 351 10.92 -5.52 -12.25
C GLN A 351 11.80 -6.12 -13.35
N LEU A 352 13.12 -6.16 -13.15
CA LEU A 352 14.06 -6.73 -14.11
C LEU A 352 13.88 -8.25 -14.25
N GLU A 353 13.74 -8.95 -13.12
CA GLU A 353 13.48 -10.39 -13.10
C GLU A 353 12.16 -10.74 -13.80
N GLN A 354 11.10 -9.97 -13.54
CA GLN A 354 9.80 -10.14 -14.18
C GLN A 354 9.81 -9.83 -15.68
N LEU A 355 10.58 -8.82 -16.10
CA LEU A 355 10.74 -8.47 -17.51
C LEU A 355 11.42 -9.61 -18.28
N GLY A 356 12.34 -10.34 -17.64
CA GLY A 356 13.05 -11.47 -18.25
C GLY A 356 13.78 -11.04 -19.53
N ALA A 357 14.46 -9.90 -19.48
CA ALA A 357 15.34 -9.45 -20.55
C ALA A 357 16.52 -10.44 -20.72
N GLN A 358 17.08 -10.51 -21.92
CA GLN A 358 18.14 -11.46 -22.29
C GLN A 358 19.12 -10.75 -23.22
N PRO A 359 20.35 -11.27 -23.34
CA PRO A 359 21.31 -10.79 -24.33
C PRO A 359 20.70 -10.70 -25.74
N GLY A 360 20.96 -9.59 -26.43
CA GLY A 360 20.44 -9.33 -27.77
C GLY A 360 19.06 -8.65 -27.84
N HIS A 361 18.33 -8.54 -26.72
CA HIS A 361 17.01 -7.90 -26.74
C HIS A 361 17.09 -6.38 -26.93
N LYS A 362 16.12 -5.85 -27.68
CA LYS A 362 15.80 -4.43 -27.76
C LYS A 362 14.78 -4.06 -26.68
N VAL A 363 15.13 -3.12 -25.80
CA VAL A 363 14.32 -2.75 -24.64
C VAL A 363 13.92 -1.28 -24.71
N LEU A 364 12.64 -1.00 -24.47
CA LEU A 364 12.14 0.35 -24.24
C LEU A 364 11.81 0.54 -22.76
N GLU A 365 12.37 1.56 -22.14
CA GLU A 365 12.05 2.01 -20.79
C GLU A 365 11.31 3.35 -20.83
N ALA A 366 10.25 3.48 -20.04
CA ALA A 366 9.57 4.74 -19.80
C ALA A 366 9.80 5.19 -18.34
N GLY A 367 10.57 6.27 -18.17
CA GLY A 367 11.02 6.83 -16.90
C GLY A 367 12.55 6.76 -16.76
N ALA A 368 13.29 7.65 -17.44
CA ALA A 368 14.75 7.61 -17.44
C ALA A 368 15.36 7.98 -16.08
N ALA A 369 14.78 8.96 -15.38
CA ALA A 369 15.27 9.40 -14.08
C ALA A 369 16.79 9.69 -14.14
N THR A 370 17.61 9.00 -13.32
CA THR A 370 19.08 9.17 -13.35
C THR A 370 19.80 8.26 -14.35
N GLY A 371 19.11 7.34 -15.02
CA GLY A 371 19.69 6.37 -15.95
C GLY A 371 20.17 5.06 -15.30
N TYR A 372 20.04 4.88 -13.98
CA TYR A 372 20.51 3.67 -13.30
C TYR A 372 19.85 2.38 -13.80
N ASN A 373 18.53 2.37 -13.99
CA ASN A 373 17.84 1.17 -14.46
C ASN A 373 18.18 0.87 -15.92
N ALA A 374 18.31 1.90 -16.77
CA ALA A 374 18.83 1.77 -18.13
C ALA A 374 20.25 1.16 -18.16
N ALA A 375 21.12 1.52 -17.21
CA ALA A 375 22.46 0.95 -17.09
C ALA A 375 22.42 -0.55 -16.74
N LEU A 376 21.56 -0.94 -15.79
CA LEU A 376 21.34 -2.35 -15.44
C LEU A 376 20.81 -3.14 -16.64
N LEU A 377 19.80 -2.62 -17.35
CA LEU A 377 19.25 -3.22 -18.56
C LEU A 377 20.31 -3.36 -19.66
N GLY A 378 21.12 -2.32 -19.88
CA GLY A 378 22.20 -2.33 -20.87
C GLY A 378 23.18 -3.47 -20.66
N LYS A 379 23.53 -3.76 -19.39
CA LYS A 379 24.35 -4.92 -19.03
C LYS A 379 23.63 -6.26 -19.25
N ILE A 380 22.35 -6.35 -18.86
CA ILE A 380 21.57 -7.59 -18.99
C ILE A 380 21.36 -7.99 -20.46
N VAL A 381 21.19 -7.01 -21.36
CA VAL A 381 20.98 -7.28 -22.80
C VAL A 381 22.27 -7.32 -23.62
N SER A 382 23.42 -7.13 -22.97
CA SER A 382 24.72 -7.30 -23.59
C SER A 382 25.11 -8.79 -23.70
N PRO A 383 25.82 -9.21 -24.76
CA PRO A 383 26.14 -8.44 -25.97
C PRO A 383 24.96 -8.33 -26.94
N GLY A 384 24.97 -7.29 -27.78
CA GLY A 384 24.12 -7.15 -28.96
C GLY A 384 22.71 -6.57 -28.75
N GLY A 385 22.28 -6.36 -27.50
CA GLY A 385 21.02 -5.67 -27.20
C GLY A 385 21.18 -4.15 -27.09
N GLN A 386 20.04 -3.44 -27.15
CA GLN A 386 19.97 -1.98 -27.10
C GLN A 386 18.82 -1.54 -26.19
N VAL A 387 19.06 -0.51 -25.37
CA VAL A 387 18.07 0.10 -24.47
C VAL A 387 17.78 1.53 -24.92
N TRP A 388 16.50 1.89 -25.00
CA TRP A 388 16.05 3.27 -25.11
C TRP A 388 15.29 3.62 -23.84
N THR A 389 15.71 4.67 -23.14
CA THR A 389 15.06 5.14 -21.92
C THR A 389 14.46 6.53 -22.16
N LEU A 390 13.16 6.67 -21.92
CA LEU A 390 12.39 7.87 -22.25
C LEU A 390 12.09 8.68 -20.99
N ASP A 391 12.22 10.00 -21.09
CA ASP A 391 11.71 10.93 -20.08
C ASP A 391 11.13 12.18 -20.76
N VAL A 392 10.16 12.83 -20.11
CA VAL A 392 9.54 14.06 -20.63
C VAL A 392 10.36 15.30 -20.28
N ASP A 393 11.22 15.17 -19.26
CA ASP A 393 12.02 16.25 -18.70
C ASP A 393 13.44 16.27 -19.33
N GLN A 394 13.76 17.36 -20.02
CA GLN A 394 15.03 17.48 -20.75
C GLN A 394 16.26 17.42 -19.84
N ASP A 395 16.17 17.94 -18.61
CA ASP A 395 17.25 17.90 -17.62
C ASP A 395 17.51 16.47 -17.12
N LEU A 396 16.46 15.66 -16.92
CA LEU A 396 16.60 14.25 -16.57
C LEU A 396 17.23 13.44 -17.72
N VAL A 397 16.82 13.69 -18.96
CA VAL A 397 17.42 13.05 -20.15
C VAL A 397 18.91 13.39 -20.25
N ALA A 398 19.28 14.65 -20.05
CA ALA A 398 20.67 15.09 -20.10
C ALA A 398 21.50 14.45 -18.97
N GLY A 399 20.97 14.42 -17.74
CA GLY A 399 21.61 13.78 -16.59
C GLY A 399 21.80 12.27 -16.78
N ALA A 400 20.75 11.56 -17.21
CA ALA A 400 20.81 10.14 -17.50
C ALA A 400 21.82 9.81 -18.62
N GLY A 401 21.81 10.58 -19.71
CA GLY A 401 22.77 10.42 -20.79
C GLY A 401 24.23 10.60 -20.32
N LYS A 402 24.48 11.57 -19.44
CA LYS A 402 25.80 11.77 -18.84
C LYS A 402 26.21 10.59 -17.95
N HIS A 403 25.36 10.14 -17.03
CA HIS A 403 25.71 9.03 -16.15
C HIS A 403 25.93 7.72 -16.92
N LEU A 404 25.16 7.46 -17.98
CA LEU A 404 25.36 6.30 -18.85
C LEU A 404 26.72 6.34 -19.55
N ALA A 405 27.11 7.51 -20.09
CA ALA A 405 28.42 7.70 -20.70
C ALA A 405 29.57 7.56 -19.68
N ASP A 406 29.44 8.17 -18.50
CA ASP A 406 30.43 8.08 -17.42
C ASP A 406 30.58 6.64 -16.90
N ALA A 407 29.51 5.85 -16.92
CA ALA A 407 29.51 4.43 -16.58
C ALA A 407 29.98 3.50 -17.73
N GLY A 408 30.30 4.04 -18.91
CA GLY A 408 30.76 3.27 -20.08
C GLY A 408 29.67 2.39 -20.70
N ILE A 409 28.40 2.80 -20.62
CA ILE A 409 27.27 2.07 -21.20
C ILE A 409 26.91 2.66 -22.57
N ASP A 410 27.44 2.07 -23.64
CA ASP A 410 27.24 2.56 -25.01
C ASP A 410 25.93 2.08 -25.66
N ASN A 411 25.31 1.04 -25.12
CA ASN A 411 24.11 0.40 -25.66
C ASN A 411 22.81 0.83 -24.95
N ALA A 412 22.84 1.93 -24.21
CA ALA A 412 21.67 2.57 -23.63
C ALA A 412 21.60 4.04 -24.03
N THR A 413 20.45 4.50 -24.52
CA THR A 413 20.27 5.87 -25.01
C THR A 413 19.08 6.53 -24.34
N ALA A 414 19.32 7.68 -23.68
CA ALA A 414 18.27 8.52 -23.12
C ALA A 414 17.67 9.43 -24.21
N VAL A 415 16.34 9.46 -24.30
CA VAL A 415 15.61 10.23 -25.34
C VAL A 415 14.48 11.03 -24.68
N MET A 416 14.37 12.30 -25.06
CA MET A 416 13.25 13.14 -24.62
C MET A 416 11.99 12.77 -25.41
N ALA A 417 11.06 12.05 -24.78
CA ALA A 417 9.81 11.62 -25.39
C ALA A 417 8.78 11.24 -24.31
N ASP A 418 7.50 11.27 -24.71
CA ASP A 418 6.42 10.76 -23.88
C ASP A 418 6.43 9.21 -23.89
N GLY A 419 6.68 8.62 -22.71
CA GLY A 419 6.68 7.17 -22.51
C GLY A 419 5.36 6.48 -22.89
N ALA A 420 4.22 7.18 -22.86
CA ALA A 420 2.93 6.63 -23.30
C ALA A 420 2.83 6.54 -24.84
N ALA A 421 3.55 7.39 -25.57
CA ALA A 421 3.65 7.33 -27.02
C ALA A 421 4.67 6.30 -27.51
N GLY A 422 5.67 5.99 -26.68
CA GLY A 422 6.79 5.13 -27.04
C GLY A 422 7.70 5.77 -28.06
N LEU A 423 8.44 4.94 -28.80
CA LEU A 423 9.43 5.39 -29.79
C LEU A 423 9.35 4.49 -31.04
N PRO A 424 8.34 4.71 -31.92
CA PRO A 424 8.02 3.84 -33.03
C PRO A 424 9.14 3.64 -34.06
N GLU A 425 9.99 4.64 -34.25
CA GLU A 425 11.13 4.63 -35.19
C GLU A 425 12.17 3.55 -34.86
N HIS A 426 12.22 3.11 -33.60
CA HIS A 426 13.13 2.09 -33.11
C HIS A 426 12.40 0.77 -32.77
N ALA A 427 11.10 0.69 -33.00
CA ALA A 427 10.34 -0.55 -32.91
C ALA A 427 10.81 -1.57 -34.00
N PRO A 428 10.54 -2.88 -33.83
CA PRO A 428 9.91 -3.51 -32.69
C PRO A 428 10.86 -3.70 -31.50
N TYR A 429 10.30 -3.76 -30.28
CA TYR A 429 10.99 -4.03 -29.02
C TYR A 429 10.68 -5.43 -28.52
N ASP A 430 11.69 -6.14 -28.01
CA ASP A 430 11.50 -7.43 -27.36
C ASP A 430 10.92 -7.27 -25.96
N ARG A 431 11.29 -6.18 -25.28
CA ARG A 431 10.87 -5.87 -23.91
C ARG A 431 10.49 -4.41 -23.76
N ILE A 432 9.44 -4.14 -23.00
CA ILE A 432 9.03 -2.77 -22.66
C ILE A 432 8.78 -2.69 -21.14
N ILE A 433 9.34 -1.70 -20.46
CA ILE A 433 9.24 -1.54 -19.02
C ILE A 433 8.86 -0.11 -18.65
N PHE A 434 7.89 0.04 -17.75
CA PHE A 434 7.51 1.32 -17.18
C PHE A 434 8.03 1.42 -15.74
N THR A 435 8.94 2.35 -15.52
CA THR A 435 9.46 2.75 -14.21
C THR A 435 8.76 4.01 -13.68
N VAL A 436 7.81 4.54 -14.43
CA VAL A 436 6.83 5.56 -14.00
C VAL A 436 5.43 4.95 -13.84
N GLY A 437 4.60 5.54 -12.98
CA GLY A 437 3.20 5.13 -12.84
C GLY A 437 2.37 5.56 -14.06
N ALA A 438 1.62 4.63 -14.65
CA ALA A 438 0.68 4.93 -15.73
C ALA A 438 -0.76 4.99 -15.20
N GLY A 439 -1.51 6.02 -15.60
CA GLY A 439 -2.93 6.15 -15.23
C GLY A 439 -3.84 5.12 -15.89
N ASP A 440 -3.45 4.62 -17.07
CA ASP A 440 -4.10 3.53 -17.80
C ASP A 440 -3.06 2.79 -18.67
N VAL A 441 -3.40 1.65 -19.26
CA VAL A 441 -2.52 0.88 -20.16
C VAL A 441 -2.33 1.64 -21.49
N PRO A 442 -1.10 2.07 -21.86
CA PRO A 442 -0.87 2.81 -23.09
C PRO A 442 -0.95 1.89 -24.32
N VAL A 443 -2.14 1.73 -24.92
CA VAL A 443 -2.38 0.76 -26.01
C VAL A 443 -1.40 0.91 -27.19
N LYS A 444 -0.97 2.14 -27.51
CA LYS A 444 0.00 2.42 -28.59
C LYS A 444 1.37 1.76 -28.38
N ILE A 445 1.76 1.49 -27.14
CA ILE A 445 3.03 0.84 -26.82
C ILE A 445 3.01 -0.64 -27.22
N LEU A 446 1.81 -1.26 -27.23
CA LEU A 446 1.64 -2.67 -27.57
C LEU A 446 1.88 -2.93 -29.06
N ASP A 447 1.61 -1.95 -29.92
CA ASP A 447 1.88 -2.04 -31.35
C ASP A 447 3.39 -2.04 -31.66
N GLN A 448 4.20 -1.50 -30.75
CA GLN A 448 5.66 -1.44 -30.87
C GLN A 448 6.35 -2.69 -30.32
N LEU A 449 5.60 -3.63 -29.74
CA LEU A 449 6.14 -4.86 -29.17
C LEU A 449 6.33 -5.93 -30.25
N ALA A 450 7.52 -6.54 -30.30
CA ALA A 450 7.83 -7.66 -31.18
C ALA A 450 6.86 -8.85 -30.96
N PRO A 451 6.67 -9.73 -31.95
CA PRO A 451 6.01 -11.02 -31.72
C PRO A 451 6.69 -11.78 -30.57
N ALA A 452 5.93 -12.31 -29.61
CA ALA A 452 6.44 -12.91 -28.37
C ALA A 452 7.16 -11.97 -27.39
N GLY A 453 7.15 -10.65 -27.64
CA GLY A 453 7.66 -9.67 -26.70
C GLY A 453 6.86 -9.63 -25.40
N ALA A 454 7.49 -9.11 -24.35
CA ALA A 454 6.88 -8.95 -23.04
C ALA A 454 6.95 -7.50 -22.58
N TRP A 455 5.94 -7.03 -21.85
CA TRP A 455 5.99 -5.71 -21.23
C TRP A 455 5.60 -5.77 -19.76
N SER A 456 6.13 -4.82 -18.98
CA SER A 456 5.89 -4.67 -17.54
C SER A 456 5.50 -3.22 -17.22
N CYS A 457 4.40 -3.02 -16.51
CA CYS A 457 3.94 -1.69 -16.09
C CYS A 457 3.25 -1.69 -14.75
N ARG A 458 3.40 -0.58 -14.03
CA ARG A 458 2.64 -0.24 -12.83
C ARG A 458 1.41 0.58 -13.22
N CYS A 459 0.25 -0.07 -13.27
CA CYS A 459 -1.02 0.61 -13.56
C CYS A 459 -1.69 1.05 -12.24
N GLY A 460 -2.05 2.33 -12.15
CA GLY A 460 -2.95 2.80 -11.10
C GLY A 460 -4.38 2.32 -11.37
N SER A 461 -5.09 1.85 -10.35
CA SER A 461 -6.54 1.64 -10.48
C SER A 461 -7.23 2.99 -10.47
N ALA A 462 -7.47 3.58 -11.63
CA ALA A 462 -8.46 4.64 -11.74
C ALA A 462 -9.83 4.04 -11.39
N ALA A 463 -10.33 4.31 -10.18
CA ALA A 463 -11.74 4.14 -9.90
C ALA A 463 -12.48 5.04 -10.89
N ALA A 464 -13.28 4.43 -11.78
CA ALA A 464 -14.27 5.15 -12.55
C ALA A 464 -15.17 5.90 -11.57
N SER A 465 -14.94 7.21 -11.42
CA SER A 465 -15.73 8.07 -10.56
C SER A 465 -17.06 8.35 -11.27
N PRO A 466 -18.23 7.94 -10.72
CA PRO A 466 -19.52 8.27 -11.31
C PRO A 466 -20.05 9.54 -10.64
N ALA A 467 -19.58 10.72 -11.05
CA ALA A 467 -20.27 11.99 -10.83
C ALA A 467 -19.49 13.15 -11.46
N ALA A 468 -19.76 13.44 -12.74
CA ALA A 468 -19.70 14.82 -13.20
C ALA A 468 -21.10 15.41 -13.01
N SER A 469 -21.32 16.13 -11.91
CA SER A 469 -22.45 17.07 -11.80
C SER A 469 -21.99 18.44 -12.28
N PRO A 470 -22.83 19.16 -13.05
CA PRO A 470 -22.41 20.31 -13.84
C PRO A 470 -22.25 21.55 -12.95
N LEU A 471 -21.08 22.19 -13.01
CA LEU A 471 -20.93 23.57 -12.59
C LEU A 471 -21.43 24.48 -13.71
N ASN A 472 -22.41 25.31 -13.38
CA ASN A 472 -23.03 26.31 -14.24
C ASN A 472 -22.00 27.28 -14.82
N ALA A 473 -21.98 27.38 -16.16
CA ALA A 473 -21.30 28.44 -16.89
C ALA A 473 -22.29 29.60 -17.13
N THR A 474 -22.12 30.71 -16.43
CA THR A 474 -22.70 32.00 -16.79
C THR A 474 -21.77 32.74 -17.76
N GLU A 475 -22.32 33.00 -18.95
CA GLU A 475 -21.99 34.04 -19.94
C GLU A 475 -20.54 34.52 -20.09
N ARG A 476 -19.93 34.19 -21.25
CA ARG A 476 -19.50 35.24 -22.19
C ARG A 476 -19.44 34.73 -23.63
N ARG A 477 -20.08 35.52 -24.51
CA ARG A 477 -20.31 35.30 -25.94
C ARG A 477 -19.07 35.62 -26.78
N GLY A 478 -18.83 34.87 -27.86
CA GLY A 478 -17.91 35.25 -28.95
C GLY A 478 -17.45 34.11 -29.89
N ARG A 479 -18.35 33.71 -30.81
CA ARG A 479 -18.27 32.82 -32.02
C ARG A 479 -16.94 32.67 -32.81
N PRO A 480 -16.81 31.74 -33.82
CA PRO A 480 -17.59 30.53 -34.16
C PRO A 480 -16.76 29.25 -34.55
N SER A 481 -17.48 28.11 -34.65
CA SER A 481 -17.09 26.73 -35.04
C SER A 481 -16.79 26.52 -36.56
N PRO A 482 -16.33 25.32 -37.01
CA PRO A 482 -17.20 24.14 -37.27
C PRO A 482 -16.50 22.80 -36.86
N ALA A 483 -17.07 21.60 -36.76
CA ALA A 483 -18.32 20.99 -37.13
C ALA A 483 -18.63 19.82 -36.17
N ARG A 484 -19.91 19.61 -35.89
CA ARG A 484 -20.50 18.46 -35.21
C ARG A 484 -20.42 17.22 -36.11
N TRP A 485 -20.00 16.08 -35.58
CA TRP A 485 -20.29 14.76 -36.15
C TRP A 485 -21.35 14.05 -35.30
N PRO A 486 -22.34 13.35 -35.90
CA PRO A 486 -23.38 12.62 -35.20
C PRO A 486 -22.90 11.22 -34.75
N PRO A 487 -23.62 10.54 -33.82
CA PRO A 487 -23.24 9.22 -33.35
C PRO A 487 -23.62 8.19 -34.41
N SER A 488 -22.63 7.45 -34.92
CA SER A 488 -22.89 6.27 -35.75
C SER A 488 -22.20 5.04 -35.17
N SER A 489 -23.04 4.08 -34.82
CA SER A 489 -22.91 2.63 -35.02
C SER A 489 -21.55 1.95 -34.84
N ARG A 490 -21.52 1.02 -33.87
CA ARG A 490 -20.78 -0.27 -33.90
C ARG A 490 -19.37 -0.21 -34.48
N CYS A 491 -18.39 0.05 -33.60
CA CYS A 491 -17.03 -0.34 -33.90
C CYS A 491 -16.93 -1.88 -33.86
N ALA A 492 -16.52 -2.43 -35.00
CA ALA A 492 -16.27 -3.84 -35.21
C ALA A 492 -15.23 -4.36 -34.21
N ARG A 493 -15.41 -5.63 -33.79
CA ARG A 493 -14.37 -6.44 -33.15
C ARG A 493 -13.10 -6.38 -34.00
N ALA A 494 -12.10 -5.66 -33.52
CA ALA A 494 -10.73 -5.88 -33.96
C ALA A 494 -10.30 -7.27 -33.48
N SER A 495 -9.77 -8.04 -34.42
CA SER A 495 -9.34 -9.43 -34.34
C SER A 495 -8.36 -9.69 -33.20
N ALA A 496 -8.50 -10.89 -32.61
CA ALA A 496 -7.88 -11.33 -31.38
C ALA A 496 -6.34 -11.26 -31.38
N THR A 497 -5.80 -10.39 -30.52
CA THR A 497 -4.50 -10.60 -29.87
C THR A 497 -4.78 -11.27 -28.53
N THR A 498 -4.52 -12.57 -28.41
CA THR A 498 -4.70 -13.29 -27.15
C THR A 498 -3.52 -12.94 -26.23
N CYS A 499 -3.69 -11.95 -25.36
CA CYS A 499 -2.75 -11.67 -24.27
C CYS A 499 -3.12 -12.54 -23.07
N THR A 500 -2.28 -13.50 -22.71
CA THR A 500 -2.45 -14.29 -21.49
C THR A 500 -1.73 -13.59 -20.33
N PRO A 501 -2.43 -13.20 -19.25
CA PRO A 501 -1.78 -12.75 -18.03
C PRO A 501 -1.13 -13.94 -17.33
N SER A 502 0.14 -13.82 -16.95
CA SER A 502 0.77 -14.73 -15.99
C SER A 502 0.88 -14.02 -14.64
N CYS A 503 -0.23 -13.93 -13.91
CA CYS A 503 -0.21 -13.47 -12.52
C CYS A 503 0.00 -14.66 -11.60
N ARG A 504 1.18 -14.80 -11.02
CA ARG A 504 1.33 -15.34 -9.66
C ARG A 504 1.61 -14.13 -8.77
N TRP A 505 0.92 -14.05 -7.62
CA TRP A 505 0.93 -12.97 -6.61
C TRP A 505 -0.19 -11.91 -6.74
N PRO A 506 -1.13 -11.82 -5.76
CA PRO A 506 -2.11 -10.75 -5.68
C PRO A 506 -1.66 -9.63 -4.73
N GLY A 507 -1.44 -8.42 -5.26
CA GLY A 507 -1.29 -7.19 -4.47
C GLY A 507 -0.24 -6.22 -5.02
N ARG A 508 -0.69 -5.10 -5.63
CA ARG A 508 0.07 -4.18 -6.52
C ARG A 508 0.37 -4.84 -7.88
N ALA A 509 -0.40 -4.47 -8.88
CA ALA A 509 -0.34 -5.10 -10.18
C ALA A 509 0.86 -4.54 -10.98
N THR A 510 2.05 -5.13 -10.79
CA THR A 510 3.02 -5.17 -11.89
C THR A 510 2.50 -6.23 -12.85
N CYS A 511 1.81 -5.80 -13.90
CA CYS A 511 1.27 -6.74 -14.86
C CYS A 511 2.33 -7.03 -15.93
N VAL A 512 2.77 -8.29 -16.01
CA VAL A 512 3.56 -8.78 -17.13
C VAL A 512 2.63 -9.42 -18.15
N TRP A 513 2.67 -8.96 -19.40
CA TRP A 513 1.92 -9.56 -20.49
C TRP A 513 2.84 -9.99 -21.62
N ARG A 514 2.49 -11.09 -22.27
CA ARG A 514 3.20 -11.62 -23.44
C ARG A 514 2.29 -11.57 -24.66
N ARG A 515 2.84 -11.13 -25.80
CA ARG A 515 2.11 -11.13 -27.08
C ARG A 515 2.19 -12.51 -27.73
N SER A 516 1.06 -13.20 -27.94
CA SER A 516 1.08 -14.54 -28.58
C SER A 516 1.46 -14.47 -30.06
N ALA A 517 2.28 -15.41 -30.52
CA ALA A 517 2.65 -15.57 -31.93
C ALA A 517 1.66 -16.51 -32.65
N SER A 518 0.43 -16.06 -32.90
CA SER A 518 -0.53 -16.82 -33.70
C SER A 518 -0.45 -16.44 -35.20
N ARG A 519 -0.23 -17.47 -36.04
CA ARG A 519 0.01 -17.43 -37.50
C ARG A 519 -1.09 -16.68 -38.26
N MET A 520 -0.69 -15.79 -39.19
CA MET A 520 -1.58 -15.26 -40.23
C MET A 520 -1.98 -16.39 -41.17
N SER A 521 -3.25 -16.82 -41.15
CA SER A 521 -3.85 -17.56 -42.26
C SER A 521 -4.51 -16.54 -43.19
N THR A 522 -4.07 -16.52 -44.44
CA THR A 522 -4.57 -15.68 -45.53
C THR A 522 -6.09 -15.75 -45.65
N ALA A 523 -6.76 -14.60 -45.59
CA ALA A 523 -8.19 -14.48 -45.86
C ALA A 523 -8.45 -14.54 -47.37
N THR A 524 -9.19 -15.55 -47.81
CA THR A 524 -9.81 -15.61 -49.15
C THR A 524 -10.97 -14.60 -49.21
N PRO A 525 -11.13 -13.80 -50.29
CA PRO A 525 -12.22 -12.82 -50.34
C PRO A 525 -13.54 -13.52 -50.69
N CYS A 526 -14.58 -13.31 -49.86
CA CYS A 526 -15.96 -13.64 -50.21
C CYS A 526 -16.54 -12.61 -51.19
N ALA A 527 -17.14 -13.12 -52.28
CA ALA A 527 -17.84 -12.37 -53.32
C ALA A 527 -19.10 -11.63 -52.80
N PRO A 528 -19.56 -10.56 -53.48
CA PRO A 528 -20.70 -9.76 -53.03
C PRO A 528 -22.04 -10.45 -53.32
N PHE A 529 -22.97 -10.39 -52.35
CA PHE A 529 -24.35 -10.86 -52.47
C PHE A 529 -25.15 -9.95 -53.43
N SER A 530 -25.72 -10.55 -54.48
CA SER A 530 -26.68 -9.93 -55.40
C SER A 530 -28.07 -9.85 -54.78
N THR A 531 -28.71 -8.70 -54.89
CA THR A 531 -30.12 -8.45 -54.58
C THR A 531 -31.04 -9.24 -55.53
N SER A 532 -31.96 -10.06 -54.99
CA SER A 532 -33.09 -10.60 -55.76
C SER A 532 -34.42 -10.22 -55.11
N SER A 533 -35.22 -9.51 -55.90
CA SER A 533 -36.62 -9.18 -55.74
C SER A 533 -37.52 -10.42 -55.63
N ARG A 534 -38.59 -10.33 -54.81
CA ARG A 534 -39.73 -11.27 -54.86
C ARG A 534 -40.70 -10.85 -55.98
N PRO A 535 -41.32 -11.80 -56.72
CA PRO A 535 -42.57 -11.57 -57.41
C PRO A 535 -43.78 -12.04 -56.59
N SER A 536 -44.91 -11.44 -56.94
CA SER A 536 -46.26 -11.53 -56.37
C SER A 536 -47.07 -12.74 -56.84
N SER A 537 -48.22 -12.96 -56.16
CA SER A 537 -49.50 -13.55 -56.62
C SER A 537 -49.48 -15.07 -56.93
N THR A 538 -50.44 -15.93 -56.59
CA THR A 538 -51.88 -15.83 -56.18
C THR A 538 -52.35 -17.25 -55.70
N PRO A 539 -53.64 -17.49 -55.34
CA PRO A 539 -54.03 -18.31 -54.19
C PRO A 539 -54.59 -19.71 -54.54
N GLU A 540 -54.73 -20.55 -53.51
CA GLU A 540 -55.92 -21.36 -53.21
C GLU A 540 -55.94 -21.70 -51.72
#